data_AF-A0A1U7Y2S7-F1
#
_entry.id   AF-A0A1U7Y2S7-F1
#
_cell.length_a   1.000
_cell.length_b   1.000
_cell.length_c   1.000
_cell.angle_alpha   90.00
_cell.angle_beta   90.00
_cell.angle_gamma   90.00
#
_symmetry.space_group_name_H-M   'P 1'
#
loop_
_entity.id
_entity.type
_entity.pdbx_description
1 polymer ?
#
loop_
_entity_poly.entity_id
_entity_poly.type
_entity_poly.pdbx_seq_one_letter_code
_entity_poly.pdbx_strand_id
1 'polypeptide(L)' 'VKLEKFDAAAKIKVIKEVRSFTSLGLKEAKDLVEKVPAILKQGVTKEEANEIIEKIKAAGGVAVME' A
#
# COMPACT_ATOMS: atom_id res chain seq x y z
N VAL A 1 -3.42 5.33 -6.36
CA VAL A 1 -2.46 4.24 -6.08
C VAL A 1 -3.21 3.01 -5.62
N LYS A 2 -3.03 1.90 -6.34
CA LYS A 2 -3.67 0.61 -6.07
C LYS A 2 -2.62 -0.46 -5.81
N LEU A 3 -2.82 -1.26 -4.77
CA LEU A 3 -2.02 -2.45 -4.47
C LEU A 3 -2.57 -3.63 -5.27
N GLU A 4 -1.74 -4.26 -6.08
CA GLU A 4 -2.13 -5.39 -6.94
C GLU A 4 -1.71 -6.76 -6.39
N LYS A 5 -0.58 -6.83 -5.69
CA LYS A 5 -0.05 -8.04 -5.04
C LYS A 5 1.03 -7.67 -4.04
N PHE A 6 1.35 -8.60 -3.16
CA PHE A 6 2.48 -8.50 -2.24
C PHE A 6 2.94 -9.90 -1.83
N ASP A 7 4.20 -10.02 -1.42
CA ASP A 7 4.72 -11.28 -0.92
C ASP A 7 4.12 -11.59 0.47
N ALA A 8 3.69 -12.82 0.70
CA ALA A 8 3.10 -13.20 2.00
C ALA A 8 4.07 -12.94 3.18
N ALA A 9 5.38 -13.13 2.96
CA ALA A 9 6.44 -12.80 3.92
C ALA A 9 6.60 -11.28 4.16
N ALA A 10 6.22 -10.46 3.18
CA ALA A 10 6.24 -9.01 3.23
C ALA A 10 4.99 -8.38 3.86
N LYS A 11 3.95 -9.18 4.17
CA LYS A 11 2.65 -8.70 4.67
C LYS A 11 2.78 -7.65 5.78
N ILE A 12 3.60 -7.91 6.80
CA ILE A 12 3.78 -6.98 7.93
C ILE A 12 4.45 -5.67 7.48
N LYS A 13 5.43 -5.74 6.57
CA LYS A 13 6.11 -4.56 6.04
C LYS A 13 5.15 -3.70 5.22
N VAL A 14 4.38 -4.32 4.33
CA VAL A 14 3.37 -3.62 3.52
C VAL A 14 2.30 -2.97 4.40
N ILE A 15 1.81 -3.65 5.45
CA ILE A 15 0.87 -3.05 6.40
C ILE A 15 1.48 -1.83 7.12
N LYS A 16 2.77 -1.88 7.50
CA LYS A 16 3.45 -0.73 8.12
C LYS A 16 3.52 0.46 7.17
N GLU A 17 3.88 0.21 5.91
CA GLU A 17 3.89 1.28 4.89
C GLU A 17 2.50 1.84 4.66
N VAL A 18 1.48 1.00 4.47
CA VAL A 18 0.09 1.46 4.29
C VAL A 18 -0.34 2.36 5.45
N ARG A 19 0.00 2.01 6.69
CA ARG A 19 -0.34 2.85 7.86
C ARG A 19 0.40 4.18 7.87
N SER A 20 1.62 4.25 7.32
CA SER A 20 2.43 5.48 7.35
C SER A 20 1.82 6.63 6.54
N PHE A 21 1.07 6.32 5.47
CA PHE A 21 0.47 7.33 4.58
C PHE A 21 -1.07 7.36 4.57
N THR A 22 -1.75 6.41 5.20
CA THR A 22 -3.23 6.37 5.33
C THR A 22 -3.75 6.69 6.74
N SER A 23 -2.90 6.64 7.76
CA SER A 23 -3.28 6.81 9.18
C SER A 23 -4.35 5.81 9.68
N LEU A 24 -4.58 4.71 8.96
CA LEU A 24 -5.51 3.66 9.36
C LEU A 24 -5.03 2.90 10.61
N GLY A 25 -5.99 2.39 11.38
CA GLY A 25 -5.73 1.47 12.48
C GLY A 25 -5.08 0.16 12.00
N LEU A 26 -4.44 -0.58 12.90
CA LEU A 26 -3.76 -1.84 12.53
C LEU A 26 -4.71 -2.85 11.87
N LYS A 27 -5.94 -2.95 12.38
CA LYS A 27 -6.98 -3.83 11.83
C LYS A 27 -7.40 -3.38 10.43
N GLU A 28 -7.68 -2.10 10.26
CA GLU A 28 -8.14 -1.54 8.98
C GLU A 28 -7.08 -1.65 7.89
N ALA A 29 -5.82 -1.36 8.22
CA ALA A 29 -4.71 -1.49 7.28
C ALA A 29 -4.45 -2.95 6.89
N LYS A 30 -4.58 -3.89 7.85
CA LYS A 30 -4.52 -5.32 7.57
C LYS A 30 -5.66 -5.73 6.62
N ASP A 31 -6.90 -5.37 6.96
CA ASP A 31 -8.08 -5.68 6.15
C ASP A 31 -7.96 -5.08 4.74
N LEU A 32 -7.36 -3.89 4.59
CA LEU A 32 -7.11 -3.25 3.29
C LEU A 32 -6.05 -4.00 2.46
N VAL A 33 -4.92 -4.37 3.06
CA VAL A 33 -3.85 -5.12 2.39
C VAL A 33 -4.29 -6.54 2.05
N GLU A 34 -5.17 -7.17 2.83
CA GLU A 34 -5.70 -8.51 2.54
C GLU A 34 -6.77 -8.51 1.43
N LYS A 35 -7.33 -7.35 1.07
CA LYS A 35 -8.34 -7.18 0.01
C LYS A 35 -7.77 -6.92 -1.37
N VAL A 36 -6.50 -7.26 -1.58
CA VAL A 36 -5.83 -7.04 -2.85
C VAL A 36 -6.55 -7.79 -4.00
N PRO A 37 -6.86 -7.13 -5.13
CA PRO A 37 -6.47 -5.75 -5.49
C PRO A 37 -7.27 -4.65 -4.75
N ALA A 38 -6.57 -3.69 -4.12
CA ALA A 38 -7.17 -2.67 -3.26
C ALA A 38 -6.60 -1.28 -3.51
N ILE A 39 -7.46 -0.25 -3.47
CA ILE A 39 -7.06 1.15 -3.61
C ILE A 39 -6.50 1.64 -2.27
N LEU A 40 -5.22 2.02 -2.25
CA LEU A 40 -4.53 2.49 -1.05
C LEU A 40 -4.73 4.00 -0.81
N LYS A 41 -4.75 4.79 -1.90
CA LYS A 41 -4.96 6.23 -1.85
C LYS A 41 -5.44 6.76 -3.21
N GLN A 42 -6.38 7.70 -3.21
CA GLN A 42 -6.94 8.37 -4.40
C GLN A 42 -6.68 9.87 -4.34
N GLY A 43 -6.73 10.54 -5.49
CA GLY A 43 -6.58 12.01 -5.56
C GLY A 43 -5.20 12.52 -5.18
N VAL A 44 -4.17 11.66 -5.25
CA VAL A 44 -2.78 12.02 -4.98
C VAL A 44 -2.11 12.62 -6.22
N THR A 45 -1.10 13.47 -6.03
CA THR A 45 -0.29 13.95 -7.15
C THR A 45 0.56 12.81 -7.72
N LYS A 46 1.16 13.03 -8.91
CA LYS A 46 2.11 12.05 -9.47
C LYS A 46 3.32 11.85 -8.58
N GLU A 47 3.83 12.89 -7.92
CA GLU A 47 4.96 12.73 -6.99
C GLU A 47 4.57 11.86 -5.79
N GLU A 48 3.44 12.17 -5.13
CA GLU A 48 2.98 11.38 -3.98
C GLU A 48 2.63 9.94 -4.39
N ALA A 49 2.04 9.74 -5.56
CA ALA A 49 1.78 8.41 -6.10
C ALA A 49 3.07 7.60 -6.26
N ASN A 50 4.10 8.21 -6.84
CA ASN A 50 5.39 7.55 -7.05
C ASN A 50 6.06 7.21 -5.72
N GLU A 51 6.07 8.12 -4.75
CA GLU A 51 6.62 7.84 -3.41
C GLU A 51 5.92 6.66 -2.72
N ILE A 52 4.59 6.59 -2.79
CA ILE A 52 3.83 5.48 -2.20
C ILE A 52 4.17 4.18 -2.93
N ILE A 53 4.23 4.21 -4.28
CA ILE A 53 4.56 3.03 -5.09
C ILE A 53 5.97 2.53 -4.76
N GLU A 54 6.95 3.41 -4.61
CA GLU A 54 8.32 3.05 -4.24
C GLU A 54 8.40 2.45 -2.83
N LYS A 55 7.74 3.05 -1.84
CA LYS A 55 7.67 2.51 -0.47
C LYS A 55 7.05 1.11 -0.45
N ILE A 56 5.96 0.92 -1.18
CA ILE A 56 5.29 -0.37 -1.28
C ILE A 56 6.19 -1.40 -2.00
N LYS A 57 6.87 -1.01 -3.08
CA LYS A 57 7.85 -1.87 -3.77
C LYS A 57 9.00 -2.28 -2.88
N ALA A 58 9.60 -1.34 -2.15
CA ALA A 58 10.65 -1.61 -1.19
C ALA A 58 10.18 -2.54 -0.04
N ALA A 59 8.90 -2.46 0.32
CA ALA A 59 8.30 -3.34 1.31
C ALA A 59 7.99 -4.76 0.82
N GLY A 60 8.05 -5.03 -0.50
CA GLY A 60 7.69 -6.33 -1.10
C GLY A 60 6.27 -6.39 -1.65
N GLY A 61 5.66 -5.24 -1.93
CA GLY A 61 4.38 -5.10 -2.62
C GLY A 61 4.52 -4.58 -4.05
N VAL A 62 3.48 -4.76 -4.85
CA VAL A 62 3.37 -4.16 -6.19
C VAL A 62 2.18 -3.24 -6.18
N ALA A 63 2.45 -1.94 -6.30
CA ALA A 63 1.43 -0.93 -6.47
C ALA A 63 1.59 -0.21 -7.81
N VAL A 64 0.46 0.19 -8.37
CA VAL A 64 0.37 0.94 -9.63
C VAL A 64 -0.41 2.23 -9.43
N MET A 65 -0.07 3.23 -10.24
CA MET A 65 -0.87 4.44 -10.37
C MET A 65 -2.04 4.10 -11.29
N GLU A 66 -3.25 4.17 -10.74
CA GLU A 66 -4.53 4.06 -11.45
C GLU A 66 -5.23 5.41 -11.34
#